data_AF-A0A9W7E2E4-F1
#
_entry.id   AF-A0A9W7E2E4-F1
#
_cell.length_a   1.000
_cell.length_b   1.000
_cell.length_c   1.000
_cell.angle_alpha   90.00
_cell.angle_beta   90.00
_cell.angle_gamma   90.00
#
_symmetry.space_group_name_H-M   'P 1'
#
loop_
_entity.id
_entity.type
_entity.pdbx_description
1 polymer ?
#
loop_
_entity_poly.entity_id
_entity_poly.type
_entity_poly.pdbx_seq_one_letter_code
_entity_poly.pdbx_strand_id
1 'polypeptide(L)'
;MRSSQVGYLYGSIKDVLDARVGDTITLSSEFKKSQLPEFKNIEPLEGYAESVPMMYAGLFPVDADDYENLRDSLGKLRLNDASLTYEPESSGALGFGFR
;
A
#
# COMPACT_ATOMS: atom_id res chain seq x y z
N MET A 1 12.36 -15.30 -13.77
CA MET A 1 11.26 -16.28 -13.88
C MET A 1 10.92 -16.46 -15.35
N ARG A 2 10.45 -17.64 -15.76
CA ARG A 2 9.98 -17.89 -17.13
C ARG A 2 8.48 -17.59 -17.22
N SER A 3 7.95 -17.47 -18.43
CA SER A 3 6.51 -17.24 -18.65
C SER A 3 5.68 -18.30 -17.90
N SER A 4 4.57 -17.85 -17.29
CA SER A 4 3.60 -18.70 -16.60
C SER A 4 4.13 -19.44 -15.35
N GLN A 5 5.13 -18.86 -14.66
CA GLN A 5 5.63 -19.39 -13.38
C GLN A 5 5.14 -18.56 -12.19
N VAL A 6 4.90 -19.24 -11.07
CA VAL A 6 4.56 -18.62 -9.77
C VAL A 6 5.78 -18.66 -8.85
N GLY A 7 6.00 -17.60 -8.08
CA GLY A 7 7.06 -17.51 -7.08
C GLY A 7 7.13 -16.10 -6.49
N TYR A 8 8.28 -15.75 -5.91
CA TYR A 8 8.49 -14.44 -5.28
C TYR A 8 9.67 -13.69 -5.91
N LEU A 9 9.61 -12.35 -5.86
CA LEU A 9 10.69 -11.46 -6.27
C LEU A 9 11.12 -10.66 -5.05
N TYR A 10 12.43 -10.56 -4.82
CA TYR A 10 13.01 -9.68 -3.82
C TYR A 10 13.75 -8.53 -4.53
N GLY A 11 13.38 -7.29 -4.20
CA GLY A 11 13.88 -6.09 -4.90
C GLY A 11 14.27 -4.94 -3.98
N SER A 12 14.58 -5.21 -2.70
CA SER A 12 14.87 -4.18 -1.69
C SER A 12 13.82 -3.05 -1.66
N ILE A 13 12.56 -3.41 -1.86
CA ILE A 13 11.42 -2.50 -1.81
C ILE A 13 11.23 -2.07 -0.36
N LYS A 14 11.16 -0.75 -0.12
CA LYS A 14 11.14 -0.19 1.24
C LYS A 14 9.75 -0.27 1.86
N ASP A 15 8.72 0.07 1.08
CA ASP A 15 7.34 0.13 1.54
C ASP A 15 6.49 -0.87 0.77
N VAL A 16 5.61 -1.60 1.49
CA VAL A 16 4.71 -2.58 0.87
C VAL A 16 3.70 -1.91 -0.07
N LEU A 17 3.44 -0.62 0.13
CA LEU A 17 2.60 0.22 -0.74
C LEU A 17 3.19 0.46 -2.13
N ASP A 18 4.49 0.26 -2.31
CA ASP A 18 5.17 0.34 -3.61
C ASP A 18 5.00 -0.96 -4.42
N ALA A 19 4.59 -2.05 -3.77
CA ALA A 19 4.40 -3.38 -4.37
C ALA A 19 2.96 -3.86 -4.15
N ARG A 20 2.01 -3.18 -4.79
CA ARG A 20 0.57 -3.40 -4.57
C ARG A 20 0.08 -4.70 -5.19
N VAL A 21 -0.89 -5.32 -4.54
CA VAL A 21 -1.50 -6.57 -5.02
C VAL A 21 -2.25 -6.33 -6.32
N GLY A 22 -1.88 -7.05 -7.39
CA GLY A 22 -2.48 -6.92 -8.71
C GLY A 22 -1.72 -6.02 -9.68
N ASP A 23 -0.65 -5.34 -9.24
CA ASP A 23 0.20 -4.55 -10.11
C ASP A 23 1.03 -5.43 -11.09
N THR A 24 1.47 -4.84 -12.20
CA THR A 24 2.23 -5.52 -13.26
C THR A 24 3.71 -5.17 -13.20
N ILE A 25 4.56 -6.13 -12.87
CA ILE A 25 6.02 -5.95 -12.84
C ILE A 25 6.60 -6.21 -14.24
N THR A 26 7.37 -5.26 -14.76
CA THR A 26 8.13 -5.39 -16.02
C THR A 26 9.59 -4.94 -15.86
N LEU A 27 10.43 -5.27 -16.84
CA LEU A 27 11.83 -4.84 -16.87
C LEU A 27 11.91 -3.35 -17.26
N SER A 28 12.63 -2.54 -16.47
CA SER A 28 12.80 -1.10 -16.73
C SER A 28 13.33 -0.80 -18.13
N SER A 29 14.25 -1.60 -18.65
CA SER A 29 14.79 -1.47 -20.00
C SER A 29 13.73 -1.69 -21.09
N GLU A 30 12.83 -2.65 -20.90
CA GLU A 30 11.75 -2.95 -21.85
C GLU A 30 10.65 -1.89 -21.77
N PHE A 31 10.32 -1.43 -20.56
CA PHE A 31 9.39 -0.31 -20.36
C PHE A 31 9.85 0.96 -21.09
N LYS A 32 11.14 1.33 -20.96
CA LYS A 32 11.71 2.49 -21.67
C LYS A 32 11.65 2.35 -23.19
N LYS A 33 11.93 1.15 -23.72
CA LYS A 33 11.80 0.88 -25.17
C LYS A 33 10.36 1.00 -25.62
N SER A 34 9.41 0.50 -24.83
CA SER A 34 7.99 0.56 -25.17
C SER A 34 7.42 1.98 -25.25
N GLN A 35 8.10 2.99 -24.67
CA GLN A 35 7.71 4.40 -24.80
C GLN A 35 8.19 5.05 -26.12
N LEU A 36 9.02 4.36 -26.90
CA LEU A 36 9.43 4.82 -28.23
C LEU A 36 8.34 4.47 -29.25
N PRO A 37 8.02 5.38 -30.20
CA PRO A 37 6.93 5.21 -31.15
C PRO A 37 7.06 4.00 -32.09
N GLU A 38 8.25 3.41 -32.16
CA GLU A 38 8.58 2.25 -33.00
C GLU A 38 8.38 0.89 -32.30
N PHE A 39 8.10 0.88 -30.99
CA PHE A 39 7.89 -0.33 -30.20
C PHE A 39 6.46 -0.44 -29.67
N LYS A 40 6.01 -1.68 -29.44
CA LYS A 40 4.70 -1.96 -28.85
C LYS A 40 4.67 -1.51 -27.39
N ASN A 41 3.70 -0.65 -27.03
CA ASN A 41 3.46 -0.24 -25.65
C ASN A 41 3.27 -1.47 -24.75
N ILE A 42 3.93 -1.46 -23.59
CA ILE A 42 3.66 -2.41 -22.51
C ILE A 42 2.53 -1.79 -21.68
N GLU A 43 1.34 -2.34 -21.85
CA GLU A 43 0.17 -1.99 -21.05
C GLU A 43 0.16 -2.84 -19.77
N PRO A 44 -0.21 -2.27 -18.61
CA PRO A 44 -0.47 -3.06 -17.40
C PRO A 44 -1.65 -4.01 -17.63
N LEU A 45 -1.69 -5.12 -16.89
CA LEU A 45 -2.80 -6.06 -16.96
C LEU A 45 -4.12 -5.40 -16.53
N GLU A 46 -5.18 -5.69 -17.27
CA GLU A 46 -6.52 -5.20 -16.96
C GLU A 46 -7.06 -5.80 -15.66
N GLY A 47 -7.86 -5.02 -14.93
CA GLY A 47 -8.58 -5.48 -13.72
C GLY A 47 -7.92 -5.12 -12.39
N TYR A 48 -6.73 -4.52 -12.40
CA TYR A 48 -6.19 -3.90 -11.19
C TYR A 48 -6.87 -2.56 -10.91
N ALA A 49 -7.38 -2.40 -9.68
CA ALA A 49 -7.91 -1.16 -9.15
C ALA A 49 -7.27 -0.90 -7.78
N GLU A 50 -6.94 0.36 -7.51
CA GLU A 50 -6.43 0.76 -6.21
C GLU A 50 -7.45 0.45 -5.11
N SER A 51 -6.96 0.01 -3.94
CA SER A 51 -7.83 -0.29 -2.80
C SER A 51 -8.55 0.99 -2.35
N VAL A 52 -9.86 1.04 -2.56
CA VAL A 52 -10.71 2.14 -2.08
C VAL A 52 -11.26 1.76 -0.71
N PRO A 53 -10.95 2.50 0.37
CA PRO A 53 -11.52 2.24 1.68
C PRO A 53 -13.05 2.38 1.64
N MET A 54 -13.77 1.33 2.05
CA MET A 54 -15.24 1.30 2.03
C MET A 54 -15.87 1.59 3.40
N MET A 55 -15.07 1.57 4.46
CA MET A 55 -15.51 1.75 5.84
C MET A 55 -14.46 2.58 6.60
N TYR A 56 -14.95 3.56 7.35
CA TYR A 56 -14.14 4.44 8.18
C TYR A 56 -14.62 4.33 9.62
N ALA A 57 -13.69 4.38 10.58
CA ALA A 57 -13.99 4.35 12.00
C ALA A 57 -12.96 5.17 12.77
N GLY A 58 -13.40 5.91 13.78
CA GLY A 58 -12.50 6.60 14.70
C GLY A 58 -12.01 5.65 15.80
N LEU A 59 -10.69 5.56 15.95
CA LEU A 59 -10.01 4.77 16.97
C LEU A 59 -9.37 5.68 18.01
N PHE A 60 -9.83 5.58 19.26
CA PHE A 60 -9.34 6.38 20.38
C PHE A 60 -8.87 5.45 21.50
N PRO A 61 -7.68 5.67 22.08
CA PRO A 61 -7.25 4.91 23.24
C PRO A 61 -8.11 5.29 24.45
N VAL A 62 -8.30 4.35 25.38
CA VAL A 62 -9.03 4.60 26.63
C VAL A 62 -8.20 5.49 27.55
N ASP A 63 -6.89 5.22 27.62
CA ASP A 63 -5.91 6.01 28.36
C ASP A 63 -5.06 6.84 27.40
N ALA A 64 -4.89 8.14 27.70
CA ALA A 64 -4.16 9.06 26.82
C ALA A 64 -2.68 8.67 26.64
N ASP A 65 -2.09 8.00 27.63
CA ASP A 65 -0.69 7.52 27.60
C ASP A 65 -0.48 6.43 26.53
N ASP A 66 -1.54 5.75 26.08
CA ASP A 66 -1.48 4.70 25.05
C ASP A 66 -1.54 5.23 23.62
N TYR A 67 -1.65 6.54 23.40
CA TYR A 67 -1.70 7.12 22.06
C TYR A 67 -0.48 6.73 21.20
N GLU A 68 0.73 6.81 21.76
CA GLU A 68 1.96 6.43 21.05
C GLU A 68 2.01 4.92 20.79
N ASN A 69 1.57 4.10 21.75
CA ASN A 69 1.47 2.65 21.58
C ASN A 69 0.49 2.28 20.45
N LEU A 70 -0.64 2.99 20.37
CA LEU A 70 -1.64 2.80 19.32
C LEU A 70 -1.07 3.17 17.95
N ARG A 71 -0.39 4.33 17.84
CA ARG A 71 0.26 4.76 16.60
C ARG A 71 1.25 3.73 16.09
N ASP A 72 2.12 3.24 16.96
CA ASP A 72 3.17 2.29 16.60
C ASP A 72 2.58 0.93 16.23
N SER A 73 1.47 0.53 16.88
CA SER A 73 0.74 -0.70 16.55
C SER A 73 0.06 -0.61 15.18
N LEU A 74 -0.58 0.52 14.85
CA LEU A 74 -1.14 0.78 13.53
C LEU A 74 -0.06 0.77 12.44
N GLY A 75 1.11 1.34 12.72
CA GLY A 75 2.27 1.27 11.83
C GLY A 75 2.73 -0.16 11.55
N LYS A 76 2.83 -1.01 12.59
CA LYS A 76 3.17 -2.43 12.44
C LYS A 76 2.10 -3.21 11.66
N LEU A 77 0.82 -2.88 11.85
CA LEU A 77 -0.26 -3.52 11.12
C LEU A 77 -0.20 -3.15 9.62
N ARG A 78 0.07 -1.88 9.31
CA ARG A 78 0.23 -1.38 7.93
C ARG A 78 1.38 -2.04 7.16
N LEU A 79 2.42 -2.53 7.84
CA LEU A 79 3.48 -3.32 7.20
C LEU A 79 2.99 -4.65 6.63
N ASN A 80 1.92 -5.22 7.21
CA ASN A 80 1.33 -6.48 6.75
C ASN A 80 0.11 -6.25 5.86
N ASP A 81 -0.63 -5.16 6.09
CA ASP A 81 -1.84 -4.81 5.37
C ASP A 81 -1.69 -3.47 4.63
N ALA A 82 -1.43 -3.56 3.32
CA ALA A 82 -1.28 -2.40 2.45
C ALA A 82 -2.62 -1.68 2.16
N SER A 83 -3.77 -2.27 2.52
CA SER A 83 -5.08 -1.64 2.34
C SER A 83 -5.47 -0.74 3.52
N LEU A 84 -4.82 -0.90 4.67
CA LEU A 84 -5.09 -0.08 5.85
C LEU A 84 -4.55 1.34 5.67
N THR A 85 -5.46 2.31 5.74
CA THR A 85 -5.15 3.74 5.82
C THR A 85 -5.53 4.26 7.19
N TYR A 86 -4.68 5.11 7.77
CA TYR A 86 -5.01 5.82 8.99
C TYR A 86 -4.40 7.22 9.00
N GLU A 87 -5.08 8.18 9.62
CA GLU A 87 -4.58 9.54 9.85
C GLU A 87 -4.93 10.04 11.26
N PRO A 88 -4.09 10.90 11.88
CA PRO A 88 -4.37 11.44 13.20
C PRO A 88 -5.66 12.26 13.23
N GLU A 89 -6.49 12.03 14.25
CA GLU A 89 -7.73 12.76 14.48
C GLU A 89 -7.77 13.28 15.93
N SER A 90 -8.36 14.46 16.14
CA SER A 90 -8.57 15.03 17.48
C SER A 90 -10.05 15.28 17.71
N SER A 91 -10.56 14.77 18.83
CA SER A 91 -11.95 14.90 19.27
C SER A 91 -12.01 15.66 20.58
N GLY A 92 -12.94 16.61 20.69
CA GLY A 92 -13.13 17.38 21.92
C GLY A 92 -13.60 16.55 23.12
N ALA A 93 -14.22 15.38 22.87
CA ALA A 93 -14.71 14.49 23.92
C ALA A 93 -13.80 13.28 24.19
N LEU A 94 -13.10 12.79 23.16
CA LEU A 94 -12.33 11.55 23.21
C LEU A 94 -10.80 11.78 23.17
N GLY A 95 -10.35 13.03 22.99
CA GLY A 95 -8.93 13.35 22.91
C GLY A 95 -8.31 13.00 21.56
N PHE A 96 -7.05 12.55 21.57
CA PHE A 96 -6.30 12.23 20.36
C PHE A 96 -6.49 10.77 19.95
N GLY A 97 -6.71 10.53 18.67
CA GLY A 97 -6.92 9.21 18.09
C GLY A 97 -6.55 9.17 16.61
N PHE A 98 -7.12 8.20 15.90
CA PHE A 98 -6.88 7.97 14.48
C PHE A 98 -8.19 7.67 13.74
N ARG A 99 -8.25 7.97 12.46
CA ARG A 99 -9.35 7.56 11.56
C ARG A 99 -8.82 6.87 10.32
#